data_AF-A0A177MAT3-F1
#
_entry.id   AF-A0A177MAT3-F1
#
_cell.length_a   1.000
_cell.length_b   1.000
_cell.length_c   1.000
_cell.angle_alpha   90.00
_cell.angle_beta   90.00
_cell.angle_gamma   90.00
#
_symmetry.space_group_name_H-M   'P 1'
#
loop_
_entity.id
_entity.type
_entity.pdbx_description
1 polymer ?
#
loop_
_entity_poly.entity_id
_entity_poly.type
_entity_poly.pdbx_seq_one_letter_code
_entity_poly.pdbx_strand_id
1 'polypeptide(L)'
;MQDTFPRARLEFAKDTKARLERLALEAINKTKPQIKNPGLTKDDINDFVEAFVGTLEAFADGIPGMLELYPPKQQKRRETVRSLGTALQRSIDAYLELDSGVKRYVFSKAMDDLSKTHGAENPFPNNYQTGRELYENEAGFIFDLQIIAKSIQSSADEMPNRKDEPIESMIARALEGLFFDYGIPFTTSETSFTAECMRAVLALGGIEKDRVDYWLTQAKKHPDSITGLVNKYRKSNDKTS
;
A
#
# COMPACT_ATOMS: atom_id res chain seq x y z
N MET A 1 -1.23 19.23 -16.00
CA MET A 1 0.10 19.37 -15.38
C MET A 1 -0.12 19.28 -13.88
N GLN A 2 0.23 18.17 -13.25
CA GLN A 2 0.17 18.05 -11.80
C GLN A 2 1.41 18.74 -11.23
N ASP A 3 1.19 19.75 -10.38
CA ASP A 3 2.23 20.37 -9.57
C ASP A 3 2.87 19.30 -8.68
N THR A 4 4.04 18.82 -9.10
CA THR A 4 4.97 18.11 -8.23
C THR A 4 5.58 19.14 -7.29
N PHE A 5 4.86 19.49 -6.21
CA PHE A 5 5.52 20.03 -5.03
C PHE A 5 6.60 19.02 -4.64
N PRO A 6 7.88 19.42 -4.45
CA PRO A 6 8.88 18.51 -3.93
C PRO A 6 8.40 18.07 -2.54
N ARG A 7 7.88 16.84 -2.43
CA ARG A 7 7.68 16.22 -1.12
C ARG A 7 9.04 16.26 -0.43
N ALA A 8 9.08 16.85 0.76
CA ALA A 8 10.26 16.74 1.61
C ALA A 8 10.57 15.25 1.75
N ARG A 9 11.82 14.86 1.50
CA ARG A 9 12.26 13.48 1.70
C ARG A 9 12.02 13.11 3.16
N LEU A 10 11.55 11.89 3.40
CA LEU A 10 11.43 11.34 4.73
C LEU A 10 12.84 11.11 5.26
N GLU A 11 13.10 11.67 6.44
CA GLU A 11 14.36 11.48 7.16
C GLU A 11 14.07 10.77 8.47
N PHE A 12 14.99 9.91 8.90
CA PHE A 12 14.89 9.32 10.21
C PHE A 12 15.02 10.40 11.29
N ALA A 13 14.27 10.23 12.38
CA ALA A 13 14.51 11.00 13.60
C ALA A 13 15.98 10.85 14.02
N LYS A 14 16.58 11.94 14.53
CA LYS A 14 18.02 12.03 14.85
C LYS A 14 18.56 10.82 15.62
N ASP A 15 17.82 10.35 16.63
CA ASP A 15 18.24 9.21 17.46
C ASP A 15 18.19 7.87 16.70
N THR A 16 17.17 7.68 15.87
CA THR A 16 17.05 6.51 14.99
C THR A 16 18.18 6.51 13.96
N LYS A 17 18.44 7.66 13.33
CA LYS A 17 19.52 7.84 12.37
C LYS A 17 20.87 7.48 12.99
N ALA A 18 21.22 8.11 14.11
CA ALA A 18 22.48 7.86 14.81
C ALA A 18 22.63 6.40 15.27
N ARG A 19 21.52 5.75 15.68
CA ARG A 19 21.52 4.33 16.04
C ARG A 19 21.80 3.44 14.82
N LEU A 20 21.16 3.70 13.69
CA LEU A 20 21.38 2.95 12.45
C LEU A 20 22.80 3.14 11.90
N GLU A 21 23.31 4.37 11.92
CA GLU A 21 24.69 4.69 11.53
C GLU A 21 25.70 3.92 12.37
N ARG A 22 25.52 3.90 13.69
CA ARG A 22 26.37 3.12 14.61
C ARG A 22 26.33 1.63 14.28
N LEU A 23 25.13 1.05 14.08
CA LEU A 23 24.99 -0.37 13.78
C LEU A 23 25.59 -0.73 12.41
N ALA A 24 25.42 0.14 11.41
CA ALA A 24 26.04 -0.02 10.09
C ALA A 24 27.58 0.00 10.20
N LEU A 25 28.14 0.95 10.94
CA LEU A 25 29.57 1.06 11.19
C LEU A 25 30.10 -0.19 11.90
N GLU A 26 29.40 -0.69 12.93
CA GLU A 26 29.76 -1.93 13.63
C GLU A 26 29.73 -3.14 12.69
N ALA A 27 28.73 -3.23 11.81
CA ALA A 27 28.58 -4.32 10.86
C ALA A 27 29.68 -4.31 9.78
N ILE A 28 29.94 -3.14 9.18
CA ILE A 28 31.01 -2.94 8.19
C ILE A 28 32.38 -3.27 8.79
N ASN A 29 32.66 -2.80 10.01
CA ASN A 29 33.94 -3.10 10.67
C ASN A 29 34.13 -4.60 10.96
N LYS A 30 33.06 -5.34 11.22
CA LYS A 30 33.10 -6.79 11.42
C LYS A 30 33.31 -7.56 10.10
N THR A 31 32.93 -6.99 8.96
CA THR A 31 33.02 -7.63 7.64
C THR A 31 34.29 -7.26 6.87
N LYS A 32 35.03 -6.23 7.31
CA LYS A 32 36.37 -5.85 6.80
C LYS A 32 37.36 -7.00 6.57
N PRO A 33 37.41 -8.10 7.34
CA PRO A 33 38.30 -9.21 7.01
C PRO A 33 38.00 -9.89 5.66
N GLN A 34 36.79 -9.71 5.10
CA GLN A 34 36.35 -10.31 3.83
C GLN A 34 36.45 -9.31 2.65
N ILE A 35 36.39 -8.00 2.92
CA ILE A 35 36.64 -6.94 1.94
C ILE A 35 38.13 -6.61 2.00
N LYS A 36 38.96 -7.37 1.25
CA LYS A 36 40.40 -7.09 1.11
C LYS A 36 40.61 -5.76 0.36
N ASN A 37 40.45 -4.63 1.02
CA ASN A 37 40.85 -3.35 0.47
C ASN A 37 41.67 -2.56 1.52
N PRO A 38 43.00 -2.73 1.56
CA PRO A 38 43.86 -2.12 2.57
C PRO A 38 43.94 -0.58 2.52
N GLY A 39 43.14 0.09 1.67
CA GLY A 39 43.15 1.54 1.43
C GLY A 39 41.91 2.31 1.89
N LEU A 40 40.91 1.69 2.55
CA LEU A 40 39.72 2.41 3.02
C LEU A 40 40.05 3.31 4.23
N THR A 41 39.90 4.61 4.06
CA THR A 41 40.08 5.61 5.12
C THR A 41 38.87 5.65 6.06
N LYS A 42 38.99 6.38 7.18
CA LYS A 42 37.87 6.60 8.10
C LYS A 42 36.74 7.41 7.44
N ASP A 43 37.10 8.36 6.59
CA ASP A 43 36.14 9.21 5.90
C ASP A 43 35.34 8.41 4.89
N ASP A 44 35.99 7.54 4.11
CA ASP A 44 35.28 6.63 3.18
C ASP A 44 34.21 5.79 3.91
N ILE A 45 34.54 5.29 5.11
CA ILE A 45 33.61 4.48 5.90
C ILE A 45 32.42 5.31 6.39
N ASN A 46 32.64 6.56 6.79
CA ASN A 46 31.55 7.45 7.18
C ASN A 46 30.64 7.74 5.99
N ASP A 47 31.22 7.99 4.81
CA ASP A 47 30.46 8.20 3.57
C ASP A 47 29.64 6.94 3.20
N PHE A 48 30.21 5.74 3.35
CA PHE A 48 29.46 4.49 3.18
C PHE A 48 28.30 4.36 4.17
N VAL A 49 28.52 4.69 5.44
CA VAL A 49 27.47 4.62 6.46
C VAL A 49 26.35 5.63 6.18
N GLU A 50 26.71 6.85 5.78
CA GLU A 50 25.74 7.88 5.40
C GLU A 50 24.93 7.45 4.17
N ALA A 51 25.59 6.94 3.12
CA ALA A 51 24.93 6.44 1.92
C ALA A 51 24.02 5.24 2.21
N PHE A 52 24.44 4.34 3.11
CA PHE A 52 23.62 3.21 3.53
C PHE A 52 22.32 3.68 4.20
N VAL A 53 22.42 4.58 5.18
CA VAL A 53 21.25 5.10 5.89
C VAL A 53 20.37 5.95 4.99
N GLY A 54 20.96 6.78 4.11
CA GLY A 54 20.21 7.53 3.11
C GLY A 54 19.46 6.63 2.11
N THR A 55 19.98 5.43 1.81
CA THR A 55 19.27 4.45 0.98
C THR A 55 18.08 3.84 1.72
N LEU A 56 18.19 3.62 3.04
CA LEU A 56 17.05 3.19 3.86
C LEU A 56 15.94 4.26 3.89
N GLU A 57 16.30 5.54 4.00
CA GLU A 57 15.36 6.67 3.92
C GLU A 57 14.68 6.69 2.53
N ALA A 58 15.44 6.49 1.45
CA ALA A 58 14.88 6.40 0.10
C ALA A 58 13.91 5.21 -0.09
N PHE A 59 14.17 4.06 0.54
CA PHE A 59 13.21 2.96 0.56
C PHE A 59 11.93 3.33 1.30
N ALA A 60 12.02 4.03 2.43
CA ALA A 60 10.86 4.49 3.18
C ALA A 60 10.02 5.50 2.38
N ASP A 61 10.67 6.42 1.66
CA ASP A 61 10.03 7.40 0.76
C ASP A 61 9.15 6.76 -0.32
N GLY A 62 9.53 5.57 -0.79
CA GLY A 62 8.76 4.83 -1.79
C GLY A 62 7.49 4.18 -1.26
N ILE A 63 7.39 3.94 0.06
CA ILE A 63 6.30 3.15 0.66
C ILE A 63 4.92 3.80 0.45
N PRO A 64 4.71 5.11 0.70
CA PRO A 64 3.40 5.74 0.48
C PRO A 64 2.91 5.59 -0.96
N GLY A 65 3.78 5.80 -1.94
CA GLY A 65 3.44 5.61 -3.36
C GLY A 65 3.12 4.15 -3.68
N MET A 66 3.86 3.20 -3.10
CA MET A 66 3.54 1.77 -3.24
C MET A 66 2.20 1.41 -2.59
N LEU A 67 1.85 1.98 -1.43
CA LEU A 67 0.56 1.73 -0.78
C LEU A 67 -0.63 2.26 -1.60
N GLU A 68 -0.46 3.38 -2.30
CA GLU A 68 -1.46 3.91 -3.24
C GLU A 68 -1.66 2.96 -4.44
N LEU A 69 -0.57 2.38 -4.96
CA LEU A 69 -0.61 1.45 -6.09
C LEU A 69 -1.03 0.01 -5.71
N TYR A 70 -0.70 -0.42 -4.48
CA TYR A 70 -0.87 -1.77 -3.96
C TYR A 70 -1.56 -1.76 -2.58
N PRO A 71 -2.85 -1.37 -2.52
CA PRO A 71 -3.57 -1.32 -1.26
C PRO A 71 -3.67 -2.72 -0.62
N PRO A 72 -3.40 -2.86 0.70
CA PRO A 72 -2.90 -4.11 1.30
C PRO A 72 -3.86 -5.30 1.33
N LYS A 73 -5.12 -5.22 0.87
CA LYS A 73 -6.05 -6.37 0.86
C LYS A 73 -7.09 -6.27 -0.26
N GLN A 74 -6.78 -6.81 -1.43
CA GLN A 74 -7.73 -6.92 -2.56
C GLN A 74 -9.02 -7.65 -2.14
N GLN A 75 -8.94 -8.65 -1.25
CA GLN A 75 -10.13 -9.30 -0.68
C GLN A 75 -11.04 -8.32 0.08
N LYS A 76 -10.48 -7.48 0.95
CA LYS A 76 -11.25 -6.47 1.69
C LYS A 76 -11.91 -5.46 0.74
N ARG A 77 -11.24 -5.13 -0.36
CA ARG A 77 -11.81 -4.26 -1.42
C ARG A 77 -13.00 -4.93 -2.09
N ARG A 78 -12.87 -6.21 -2.49
CA ARG A 78 -13.99 -6.99 -3.03
C ARG A 78 -15.16 -7.05 -2.06
N GLU A 79 -14.90 -7.33 -0.79
CA GLU A 79 -15.92 -7.33 0.27
C GLU A 79 -16.60 -5.98 0.42
N THR A 80 -15.84 -4.88 0.37
CA THR A 80 -16.36 -3.52 0.46
C THR A 80 -17.25 -3.20 -0.75
N VAL A 81 -16.80 -3.52 -1.96
CA VAL A 81 -17.59 -3.31 -3.20
C VAL A 81 -18.89 -4.12 -3.16
N ARG A 82 -18.85 -5.40 -2.74
CA ARG A 82 -20.07 -6.20 -2.56
C ARG A 82 -21.00 -5.61 -1.51
N SER A 83 -20.45 -5.10 -0.40
CA SER A 83 -21.23 -4.46 0.65
C SER A 83 -21.94 -3.20 0.16
N LEU A 84 -21.28 -2.42 -0.71
CA LEU A 84 -21.85 -1.22 -1.32
C LEU A 84 -23.05 -1.56 -2.21
N GLY A 85 -22.89 -2.51 -3.13
CA GLY A 85 -24.00 -2.93 -3.99
C GLY A 85 -25.16 -3.53 -3.20
N THR A 86 -24.87 -4.27 -2.12
CA THR A 86 -25.89 -4.78 -1.19
C THR A 86 -26.62 -3.66 -0.44
N ALA A 87 -25.90 -2.64 0.03
CA ALA A 87 -26.49 -1.50 0.71
C ALA A 87 -27.38 -0.67 -0.24
N LEU A 88 -26.95 -0.51 -1.50
CA LEU A 88 -27.76 0.15 -2.53
C LEU A 88 -29.05 -0.64 -2.80
N GLN A 89 -28.97 -1.97 -2.97
CA GLN A 89 -30.16 -2.81 -3.15
C GLN A 89 -31.13 -2.69 -1.96
N ARG A 90 -30.64 -2.76 -0.72
CA ARG A 90 -31.47 -2.56 0.48
C ARG A 90 -32.14 -1.19 0.51
N SER A 91 -31.45 -0.16 0.02
CA SER A 91 -32.01 1.20 -0.04
C SER A 91 -33.12 1.29 -1.08
N ILE A 92 -33.00 0.59 -2.21
CA ILE A 92 -34.05 0.47 -3.23
C ILE A 92 -35.27 -0.27 -2.65
N ASP A 93 -35.03 -1.40 -1.98
CA ASP A 93 -36.10 -2.20 -1.37
C ASP A 93 -36.87 -1.38 -0.32
N ALA A 94 -36.15 -0.69 0.56
CA ALA A 94 -36.75 0.22 1.55
C ALA A 94 -37.51 1.38 0.90
N TYR A 95 -37.00 1.93 -0.20
CA TYR A 95 -37.72 2.97 -0.95
C TYR A 95 -39.03 2.44 -1.53
N LEU A 96 -39.04 1.21 -2.06
CA LEU A 96 -40.24 0.61 -2.66
C LEU A 96 -41.36 0.37 -1.64
N GLU A 97 -41.02 0.14 -0.37
CA GLU A 97 -41.96 -0.04 0.74
C GLU A 97 -42.65 1.26 1.19
N LEU A 98 -42.11 2.43 0.82
CA LEU A 98 -42.70 3.73 1.16
C LEU A 98 -44.04 3.94 0.45
N ASP A 99 -44.96 4.65 1.10
CA ASP A 99 -46.17 5.11 0.44
C ASP A 99 -45.86 6.16 -0.64
N SER A 100 -46.77 6.30 -1.60
CA SER A 100 -46.58 7.19 -2.75
C SER A 100 -46.43 8.67 -2.37
N GLY A 101 -46.99 9.10 -1.24
CA GLY A 101 -46.83 10.47 -0.74
C GLY A 101 -45.39 10.72 -0.27
N VAL A 102 -44.85 9.81 0.54
CA VAL A 102 -43.47 9.91 1.03
C VAL A 102 -42.46 9.79 -0.11
N LYS A 103 -42.66 8.86 -1.05
CA LYS A 103 -41.80 8.72 -2.25
C LYS A 103 -41.71 10.03 -3.05
N ARG A 104 -42.85 10.67 -3.30
CA ARG A 104 -42.91 11.97 -4.00
C ARG A 104 -42.16 13.06 -3.26
N TYR A 105 -42.33 13.12 -1.94
CA TYR A 105 -41.64 14.10 -1.10
C TYR A 105 -40.11 13.90 -1.15
N VAL A 106 -39.64 12.66 -0.98
CA VAL A 106 -38.21 12.31 -1.05
C VAL A 106 -37.63 12.67 -2.42
N PHE A 107 -38.31 12.31 -3.51
CA PHE A 107 -37.86 12.63 -4.87
C PHE A 107 -37.81 14.14 -5.11
N SER A 108 -38.84 14.89 -4.71
CA SER A 108 -38.86 16.35 -4.82
C SER A 108 -37.68 16.99 -4.09
N LYS A 109 -37.43 16.53 -2.86
CA LYS A 109 -36.35 17.05 -2.03
C LYS A 109 -34.97 16.76 -2.63
N ALA A 110 -34.78 15.56 -3.19
CA ALA A 110 -33.55 15.19 -3.87
C ALA A 110 -33.28 16.08 -5.10
N MET A 111 -34.30 16.36 -5.90
CA MET A 111 -34.17 17.24 -7.08
C MET A 111 -33.85 18.68 -6.70
N ASP A 112 -34.47 19.21 -5.64
CA ASP A 112 -34.13 20.54 -5.09
C ASP A 112 -32.66 20.62 -4.64
N ASP A 113 -32.17 19.60 -3.94
CA ASP A 113 -30.81 19.60 -3.40
C ASP A 113 -29.77 19.39 -4.50
N LEU A 114 -30.06 18.58 -5.53
CA LEU A 114 -29.24 18.45 -6.74
C LEU A 114 -29.18 19.77 -7.51
N SER A 115 -30.33 20.41 -7.74
CA SER A 115 -30.44 21.73 -8.38
C SER A 115 -29.55 22.76 -7.69
N LYS A 116 -29.61 22.86 -6.35
CA LYS A 116 -28.76 23.76 -5.56
C LYS A 116 -27.27 23.41 -5.66
N THR A 117 -26.94 22.13 -5.58
CA THR A 117 -25.54 21.66 -5.63
C THR A 117 -24.89 21.97 -6.97
N HIS A 118 -25.65 21.86 -8.07
CA HIS A 118 -25.16 22.09 -9.43
C HIS A 118 -25.39 23.52 -9.94
N GLY A 119 -26.07 24.38 -9.16
CA GLY A 119 -26.43 25.74 -9.59
C GLY A 119 -27.39 25.77 -10.79
N ALA A 120 -28.15 24.69 -10.99
CA ALA A 120 -29.11 24.55 -12.08
C ALA A 120 -30.54 24.78 -11.58
N GLU A 121 -31.47 25.18 -12.45
CA GLU A 121 -32.89 25.24 -12.08
C GLU A 121 -33.44 23.85 -11.76
N ASN A 122 -34.32 23.74 -10.78
CA ASN A 122 -35.02 22.49 -10.51
C ASN A 122 -35.99 22.21 -11.67
N PRO A 123 -35.84 21.08 -12.39
CA PRO A 123 -36.73 20.73 -13.50
C PRO A 123 -38.19 20.51 -13.09
N PHE A 124 -38.46 20.31 -11.79
CA PHE A 124 -39.78 20.08 -11.24
C PHE A 124 -40.07 21.05 -10.07
N PRO A 125 -40.36 22.33 -10.36
CA PRO A 125 -40.51 23.37 -9.33
C PRO A 125 -41.81 23.26 -8.52
N ASN A 126 -42.76 22.39 -8.90
CA ASN A 126 -43.97 22.14 -8.11
C ASN A 126 -44.19 20.64 -7.83
N ASN A 127 -44.69 20.34 -6.63
CA ASN A 127 -44.88 18.97 -6.13
C ASN A 127 -45.80 18.10 -7.02
N TYR A 128 -46.70 18.71 -7.79
CA TYR A 128 -47.61 17.98 -8.67
C TYR A 128 -46.87 17.46 -9.92
N GLN A 129 -46.05 18.31 -10.55
CA GLN A 129 -45.18 17.93 -11.68
C GLN A 129 -44.19 16.85 -11.23
N THR A 130 -43.57 17.02 -10.06
CA THR A 130 -42.69 16.01 -9.47
C THR A 130 -43.41 14.68 -9.26
N GLY A 131 -44.64 14.70 -8.76
CA GLY A 131 -45.41 13.49 -8.51
C GLY A 131 -45.87 12.76 -9.78
N ARG A 132 -46.11 13.51 -10.85
CA ARG A 132 -46.41 12.98 -12.18
C ARG A 132 -45.16 12.35 -12.82
N GLU A 133 -44.05 13.07 -12.81
CA GLU A 133 -42.80 12.58 -13.37
C GLU A 133 -42.34 11.30 -12.67
N LEU A 134 -42.42 11.29 -11.33
CA LEU A 134 -42.11 10.10 -10.56
C LEU A 134 -43.04 8.94 -10.97
N TYR A 135 -44.35 9.16 -11.10
CA TYR A 135 -45.27 8.11 -11.50
C TYR A 135 -44.97 7.55 -12.90
N GLU A 136 -44.60 8.41 -13.85
CA GLU A 136 -44.31 8.03 -15.23
C GLU A 136 -42.97 7.27 -15.36
N ASN A 137 -41.99 7.55 -14.49
CA ASN A 137 -40.63 7.07 -14.65
C ASN A 137 -40.10 6.20 -13.49
N GLU A 138 -40.82 6.06 -12.37
CA GLU A 138 -40.36 5.33 -11.16
C GLU A 138 -39.92 3.92 -11.50
N ALA A 139 -40.69 3.19 -12.32
CA ALA A 139 -40.33 1.83 -12.72
C ALA A 139 -38.99 1.78 -13.47
N GLY A 140 -38.73 2.75 -14.36
CA GLY A 140 -37.46 2.86 -15.08
C GLY A 140 -36.31 3.20 -14.15
N PHE A 141 -36.47 4.20 -13.28
CA PHE A 141 -35.44 4.58 -12.31
C PHE A 141 -35.08 3.44 -11.35
N ILE A 142 -36.09 2.73 -10.84
CA ILE A 142 -35.87 1.58 -9.96
C ILE A 142 -35.13 0.47 -10.69
N PHE A 143 -35.50 0.19 -11.93
CA PHE A 143 -34.82 -0.81 -12.76
C PHE A 143 -33.36 -0.45 -13.00
N ASP A 144 -33.06 0.80 -13.35
CA ASP A 144 -31.70 1.29 -13.56
C ASP A 144 -30.86 1.19 -12.28
N LEU A 145 -31.42 1.59 -11.13
CA LEU A 145 -30.76 1.48 -9.84
C LEU A 145 -30.47 0.03 -9.45
N GLN A 146 -31.37 -0.90 -9.77
CA GLN A 146 -31.16 -2.34 -9.56
C GLN A 146 -30.06 -2.89 -10.46
N ILE A 147 -29.97 -2.43 -11.72
CA ILE A 147 -28.86 -2.76 -12.61
C ILE A 147 -27.55 -2.25 -12.01
N ILE A 148 -27.50 -0.99 -11.59
CA ILE A 148 -26.30 -0.40 -10.96
C ILE A 148 -25.88 -1.20 -9.73
N ALA A 149 -26.82 -1.55 -8.84
CA ALA A 149 -26.55 -2.35 -7.65
C ALA A 149 -25.94 -3.72 -8.00
N LYS A 150 -26.51 -4.42 -8.99
CA LYS A 150 -25.99 -5.70 -9.49
C LYS A 150 -24.63 -5.56 -10.15
N SER A 151 -24.41 -4.55 -10.98
CA SER A 151 -23.12 -4.28 -11.61
C SER A 151 -22.03 -3.95 -10.60
N ILE A 152 -22.35 -3.20 -9.53
CA ILE A 152 -21.42 -2.99 -8.41
C ILE A 152 -21.07 -4.33 -7.78
N GLN A 153 -22.04 -5.20 -7.48
CA GLN A 153 -21.77 -6.51 -6.89
C GLN A 153 -20.92 -7.40 -7.80
N SER A 154 -21.25 -7.52 -9.08
CA SER A 154 -20.51 -8.35 -10.03
C SER A 154 -19.11 -7.82 -10.31
N SER A 155 -18.92 -6.50 -10.25
CA SER A 155 -17.58 -5.89 -10.40
C SER A 155 -16.59 -6.42 -9.36
N ALA A 156 -17.04 -6.78 -8.15
CA ALA A 156 -16.17 -7.37 -7.13
C ALA A 156 -15.62 -8.76 -7.52
N ASP A 157 -16.34 -9.50 -8.35
CA ASP A 157 -15.91 -10.80 -8.86
C ASP A 157 -14.91 -10.61 -10.01
N GLU A 158 -15.18 -9.62 -10.87
CA GLU A 158 -14.36 -9.24 -12.03
C GLU A 158 -13.11 -8.42 -11.68
N MET A 159 -13.01 -7.89 -10.45
CA MET A 159 -11.79 -7.22 -9.98
C MET A 159 -10.59 -8.15 -10.19
N PRO A 160 -9.47 -7.68 -10.77
CA PRO A 160 -8.32 -8.52 -11.03
C PRO A 160 -7.84 -9.16 -9.73
N ASN A 161 -7.61 -10.48 -9.78
CA ASN A 161 -6.99 -11.20 -8.68
C ASN A 161 -5.49 -10.94 -8.73
N ARG A 162 -5.08 -9.76 -8.28
CA ARG A 162 -3.67 -9.47 -8.15
C ARG A 162 -3.14 -10.27 -6.96
N LYS A 163 -2.27 -11.23 -7.24
CA LYS A 163 -1.33 -11.75 -6.24
C LYS A 163 -0.28 -10.67 -6.01
N ASP A 164 -0.71 -9.53 -5.48
CA ASP A 164 0.21 -8.44 -5.18
C ASP A 164 1.11 -8.94 -4.06
N GLU A 165 2.42 -8.90 -4.34
CA GLU A 165 3.41 -9.19 -3.33
C GLU A 165 3.28 -8.15 -2.21
N PRO A 166 3.19 -8.56 -0.93
CA PRO A 166 3.12 -7.61 0.17
C PRO A 166 4.31 -6.65 0.13
N ILE A 167 4.06 -5.36 0.40
CA ILE A 167 5.10 -4.32 0.38
C ILE A 167 6.26 -4.71 1.30
N GLU A 168 5.97 -5.36 2.43
CA GLU A 168 6.97 -5.85 3.36
C GLU A 168 7.93 -6.86 2.71
N SER A 169 7.44 -7.72 1.81
CA SER A 169 8.26 -8.65 1.04
C SER A 169 9.14 -7.91 0.03
N MET A 170 8.60 -6.89 -0.65
CA MET A 170 9.37 -6.06 -1.58
C MET A 170 10.51 -5.31 -0.87
N ILE A 171 10.21 -4.68 0.27
CA ILE A 171 11.20 -3.99 1.12
C ILE A 171 12.25 -4.97 1.66
N ALA A 172 11.84 -6.15 2.13
CA ALA A 172 12.78 -7.15 2.63
C ALA A 172 13.80 -7.61 1.56
N ARG A 173 13.37 -7.76 0.30
CA ARG A 173 14.29 -8.06 -0.82
C ARG A 173 15.18 -6.88 -1.19
N ALA A 174 14.66 -5.66 -1.16
CA ALA A 174 15.47 -4.46 -1.38
C ALA A 174 16.57 -4.33 -0.32
N LEU A 175 16.23 -4.62 0.94
CA LEU A 175 17.21 -4.71 2.04
C LEU A 175 18.22 -5.84 1.84
N GLU A 176 17.80 -6.99 1.32
CA GLU A 176 18.73 -8.07 0.99
C GLU A 176 19.80 -7.62 -0.02
N GLY A 177 19.38 -6.93 -1.09
CA GLY A 177 20.28 -6.32 -2.06
C GLY A 177 21.22 -5.32 -1.42
N LEU A 178 20.69 -4.38 -0.63
CA LEU A 178 21.49 -3.36 0.05
C LEU A 178 22.55 -3.98 0.99
N PHE A 179 22.17 -4.99 1.77
CA PHE A 179 23.11 -5.69 2.66
C PHE A 179 24.22 -6.39 1.86
N PHE A 180 23.85 -7.02 0.73
CA PHE A 180 24.82 -7.65 -0.16
C PHE A 180 25.80 -6.64 -0.78
N ASP A 181 25.30 -5.52 -1.29
CA ASP A 181 26.10 -4.47 -1.94
C ASP A 181 27.14 -3.86 -0.99
N TYR A 182 26.79 -3.73 0.30
CA TYR A 182 27.69 -3.22 1.34
C TYR A 182 28.53 -4.33 2.01
N GLY A 183 28.44 -5.58 1.55
CA GLY A 183 29.18 -6.70 2.11
C GLY A 183 28.79 -7.04 3.55
N ILE A 184 27.57 -6.70 3.96
CA ILE A 184 27.02 -6.96 5.30
C ILE A 184 26.18 -8.25 5.27
N PRO A 185 26.39 -9.21 6.19
CA PRO A 185 25.57 -10.41 6.26
C PRO A 185 24.09 -10.10 6.46
N PHE A 186 23.26 -10.53 5.51
CA PHE A 186 21.82 -10.49 5.64
C PHE A 186 21.33 -11.58 6.61
N THR A 187 20.68 -11.16 7.69
CA THR A 187 20.21 -12.07 8.75
C THR A 187 18.71 -11.90 8.96
N THR A 188 18.03 -12.97 9.37
CA THR A 188 16.56 -13.02 9.44
C THR A 188 16.03 -13.09 10.87
N SER A 189 16.90 -12.94 11.87
CA SER A 189 16.48 -12.96 13.27
C SER A 189 15.85 -11.63 13.66
N GLU A 190 14.84 -11.68 14.52
CA GLU A 190 14.08 -10.51 14.95
C GLU A 190 14.95 -9.44 15.65
N THR A 191 16.05 -9.82 16.28
CA THR A 191 16.99 -8.90 16.95
C THR A 191 18.19 -8.48 16.08
N SER A 192 18.21 -8.86 14.80
CA SER A 192 19.32 -8.54 13.92
C SER A 192 19.36 -7.06 13.52
N PHE A 193 20.53 -6.61 13.06
CA PHE A 193 20.65 -5.32 12.40
C PHE A 193 19.72 -5.21 11.18
N THR A 194 19.57 -6.28 10.41
CA THR A 194 18.62 -6.34 9.28
C THR A 194 17.17 -6.09 9.73
N ALA A 195 16.75 -6.69 10.85
CA ALA A 195 15.44 -6.46 11.43
C ALA A 195 15.27 -5.02 11.94
N GLU A 196 16.29 -4.43 12.55
CA GLU A 196 16.28 -3.01 12.95
C GLU A 196 16.11 -2.09 11.73
N CYS A 197 16.85 -2.31 10.64
CA CYS A 197 16.68 -1.56 9.39
C CYS A 197 15.26 -1.73 8.83
N MET A 198 14.74 -2.95 8.80
CA MET A 198 13.39 -3.20 8.28
C MET A 198 12.31 -2.50 9.09
N ARG A 199 12.38 -2.55 10.42
CA ARG A 199 11.43 -1.83 11.28
C ARG A 199 11.54 -0.32 11.07
N ALA A 200 12.75 0.22 11.00
CA ALA A 200 12.96 1.65 10.80
C ALA A 200 12.36 2.10 9.46
N VAL A 201 12.65 1.39 8.36
CA VAL A 201 12.11 1.70 7.03
C VAL A 201 10.58 1.64 7.00
N LEU A 202 9.99 0.56 7.54
CA LEU A 202 8.53 0.42 7.59
C LEU A 202 7.88 1.50 8.45
N ALA A 203 8.43 1.78 9.64
CA ALA A 203 7.91 2.79 10.54
C ALA A 203 7.99 4.19 9.92
N LEU A 204 9.11 4.54 9.29
CA LEU A 204 9.27 5.82 8.59
C LEU A 204 8.29 5.93 7.41
N GLY A 205 8.05 4.83 6.69
CA GLY A 205 7.05 4.74 5.62
C GLY A 205 5.59 4.64 6.09
N GLY A 206 5.31 4.74 7.39
CA GLY A 206 3.95 4.73 7.95
C GLY A 206 3.31 3.35 8.11
N ILE A 207 4.12 2.28 8.10
CA ILE A 207 3.66 0.91 8.32
C ILE A 207 4.19 0.42 9.68
N GLU A 208 3.31 0.27 10.66
CA GLU A 208 3.65 -0.35 11.93
C GLU A 208 3.60 -1.89 11.83
N LYS A 209 4.71 -2.55 12.15
CA LYS A 209 4.83 -4.01 12.19
C LYS A 209 5.69 -4.48 13.34
N ASP A 210 5.12 -5.38 14.14
CA ASP A 210 5.81 -5.97 15.29
C ASP A 210 6.73 -7.13 14.90
N ARG A 211 6.48 -7.79 13.78
CA ARG A 211 7.24 -8.96 13.32
C ARG A 211 7.77 -8.77 11.91
N VAL A 212 9.09 -8.61 11.80
CA VAL A 212 9.80 -8.42 10.53
C VAL A 212 10.58 -9.66 10.11
N ASP A 213 10.94 -10.54 11.06
CA ASP A 213 11.62 -11.83 10.84
C ASP A 213 10.98 -12.69 9.75
N TYR A 214 9.64 -12.73 9.72
CA TYR A 214 8.88 -13.48 8.74
C TYR A 214 9.21 -13.01 7.31
N TRP A 215 9.17 -11.70 7.07
CA TRP A 215 9.40 -11.12 5.75
C TRP A 215 10.85 -11.23 5.32
N LEU A 216 11.80 -11.03 6.25
CA LEU A 216 13.22 -11.28 6.00
C LEU A 216 13.47 -12.76 5.62
N THR A 217 12.77 -13.68 6.29
CA THR A 217 12.84 -15.11 5.96
C THR A 217 12.22 -15.41 4.60
N GLN A 218 11.13 -14.74 4.21
CA GLN A 218 10.55 -14.87 2.87
C GLN A 218 11.50 -14.35 1.79
N ALA A 219 12.11 -13.18 1.99
CA ALA A 219 13.10 -12.62 1.07
C ALA A 219 14.25 -13.60 0.85
N LYS A 220 14.83 -14.14 1.92
CA LYS A 220 15.92 -15.15 1.84
C LYS A 220 15.52 -16.46 1.14
N LYS A 221 14.24 -16.82 1.15
CA LYS A 221 13.70 -18.04 0.49
C LYS A 221 13.22 -17.77 -0.93
N HIS A 222 13.15 -16.51 -1.35
CA HIS A 222 12.68 -16.13 -2.66
C HIS A 222 13.57 -16.76 -3.75
N PRO A 223 13.01 -17.18 -4.90
CA PRO A 223 13.80 -17.74 -6.01
C PRO A 223 14.98 -16.85 -6.44
N ASP A 224 14.77 -15.54 -6.38
CA ASP A 224 15.75 -14.51 -6.76
C ASP A 224 16.60 -14.00 -5.57
N SER A 225 16.57 -14.70 -4.43
CA SER A 225 17.37 -14.31 -3.25
C SER A 225 18.87 -14.36 -3.56
N ILE A 226 19.54 -13.21 -3.40
CA ILE A 226 20.98 -13.09 -3.60
C ILE A 226 21.72 -13.95 -2.55
N THR A 227 21.29 -13.88 -1.29
CA THR A 227 21.87 -14.68 -0.20
C THR A 227 21.65 -16.19 -0.46
N GLY A 228 20.49 -16.56 -1.00
CA GLY A 228 20.16 -17.92 -1.38
C GLY A 228 21.07 -18.45 -2.50
N LEU A 229 21.30 -17.64 -3.54
CA LEU A 229 22.19 -17.96 -4.67
C LEU A 229 23.64 -18.15 -4.21
N VAL A 230 24.20 -17.19 -3.46
CA VAL A 230 25.58 -17.26 -2.95
C VAL A 230 25.81 -18.50 -2.10
N ASN A 231 24.86 -18.85 -1.22
CA ASN A 231 24.95 -20.05 -0.40
C ASN A 231 24.89 -21.35 -1.22
N LYS A 232 24.13 -21.39 -2.32
CA LYS A 232 24.11 -22.54 -3.23
C LYS A 232 25.47 -22.73 -3.91
N TYR A 233 26.07 -21.65 -4.43
CA TYR A 233 27.38 -21.69 -5.09
C TYR A 233 28.51 -22.11 -4.14
N ARG A 234 28.49 -21.64 -2.89
CA ARG A 234 29.49 -22.04 -1.90
C ARG A 234 29.42 -23.55 -1.60
N LYS A 235 28.21 -24.08 -1.42
CA LYS A 235 27.99 -25.52 -1.17
C LYS A 235 28.35 -26.42 -2.35
N SER A 236 28.27 -25.93 -3.60
CA SER A 236 28.72 -26.71 -4.76
C SER A 236 30.25 -26.77 -4.88
N ASN A 237 30.94 -25.70 -4.51
CA ASN A 237 32.41 -25.65 -4.51
C ASN A 237 33.02 -26.50 -3.39
N ASP A 238 32.39 -26.56 -2.22
CA ASP A 238 32.84 -27.41 -1.10
C ASP A 238 32.65 -28.92 -1.38
N LYS A 239 31.86 -29.30 -2.39
CA LYS A 239 31.67 -30.71 -2.81
C LYS A 239 32.62 -31.16 -3.91
N THR A 240 33.38 -30.22 -4.49
CA THR A 240 34.32 -30.47 -5.59
C THR A 240 35.78 -30.30 -5.17
N SER A 241 36.03 -30.01 -3.88
CA SER A 241 37.34 -30.01 -3.23
C SER A 241 37.47 -31.23 -2.31
#